data_AF-A0A0D2JC20-F1
#
_entry.id   AF-A0A0D2JC20-F1
#
_cell.length_a   1.000
_cell.length_b   1.000
_cell.length_c   1.000
_cell.angle_alpha   90.00
_cell.angle_beta   90.00
_cell.angle_gamma   90.00
#
_symmetry.space_group_name_H-M   'P 1'
#
loop_
_entity.id
_entity.type
_entity.pdbx_description
1 polymer ?
#
loop_
_entity_poly.entity_id
_entity_poly.type
_entity_poly.pdbx_seq_one_letter_code
_entity_poly.pdbx_strand_id
1 'polypeptide(L)'
;MALLQQSCRSSSGILPVLGRVLQRSFAAAAADDKITIEVMPYKAHRIEPPSNVVETSIAELTSMYELMYTMRRMEIAADMMYKAKLIRGFCHLYDGQEAVMTGIEYAITRDDAVITSYRDHCQHLSRGGTVKEVMAELMGKVDGASKGLGGSMHMYNKQAEFYGGNGIVGAQIPLGTGLAFAKKYQGKRNIGITMYGDGAANQGQKYEALNMA
;
A
#
# COMPACT_ATOMS: atom_id res chain seq x y z
N MET A 1 14.84 2.61 54.59
CA MET A 1 15.70 2.84 55.77
C MET A 1 17.14 2.61 55.32
N ALA A 2 17.93 3.71 55.29
CA ALA A 2 19.37 3.86 54.96
C ALA A 2 19.84 3.41 53.54
N LEU A 3 20.20 4.31 52.61
CA LEU A 3 21.36 5.25 52.51
C LEU A 3 22.70 4.51 52.33
N LEU A 4 23.36 4.55 51.15
CA LEU A 4 24.20 5.61 50.54
C LEU A 4 25.68 5.43 50.89
N GLN A 5 26.54 5.18 49.89
CA GLN A 5 27.91 5.70 49.87
C GLN A 5 28.52 5.68 48.45
N GLN A 6 28.76 6.89 47.94
CA GLN A 6 29.65 7.20 46.83
C GLN A 6 31.11 7.01 47.27
N SER A 7 32.00 6.64 46.35
CA SER A 7 33.41 7.05 46.45
C SER A 7 33.88 7.61 45.12
N CYS A 8 34.20 8.90 45.17
CA CYS A 8 34.81 9.72 44.14
C CYS A 8 36.28 9.32 43.94
N ARG A 9 36.74 9.22 42.68
CA ARG A 9 38.14 9.46 42.32
C ARG A 9 38.15 10.41 41.12
N SER A 10 38.63 11.62 41.38
CA SER A 10 38.88 12.70 40.43
C SER A 10 40.38 12.84 40.15
N SER A 11 40.69 13.21 38.91
CA SER A 11 41.88 13.93 38.37
C SER A 11 42.41 13.16 37.16
N SER A 12 42.58 13.70 35.96
CA SER A 12 42.81 15.06 35.45
C SER A 12 42.59 14.96 33.92
N GLY A 13 41.78 15.77 33.24
CA GLY A 13 41.99 17.21 33.04
C GLY A 13 42.53 17.48 31.63
N ILE A 14 41.63 17.58 30.63
CA ILE A 14 41.80 18.42 29.42
C ILE A 14 40.41 19.00 29.08
N LEU A 15 40.33 20.33 29.04
CA LEU A 15 39.14 21.17 28.77
C LEU A 15 38.74 21.13 27.27
N PRO A 16 37.52 21.62 26.92
CA PRO A 16 36.76 21.15 25.77
C PRO A 16 37.09 21.94 24.49
N VAL A 17 37.11 21.23 23.36
CA VAL A 17 37.02 21.88 22.05
C VAL A 17 35.56 22.20 21.80
N LEU A 18 35.25 23.50 21.80
CA LEU A 18 34.02 24.08 21.28
C LEU A 18 33.81 23.64 19.83
N GLY A 19 32.99 22.62 19.64
CA GLY A 19 32.32 22.33 18.37
C GLY A 19 30.82 22.51 18.59
N ARG A 20 30.32 23.75 18.44
CA ARG A 20 28.89 24.01 18.28
C ARG A 20 28.46 23.35 16.97
N VAL A 21 28.16 22.06 16.99
CA VAL A 21 27.32 21.47 15.95
C VAL A 21 25.96 22.08 16.20
N LEU A 22 25.58 23.01 15.32
CA LEU A 22 24.23 23.53 15.19
C LEU A 22 23.29 22.33 15.14
N GLN A 23 22.67 22.04 16.28
CA GLN A 23 21.53 21.17 16.35
C GLN A 23 20.47 21.87 15.49
N ARG A 24 20.33 21.45 14.23
CA ARG A 24 19.14 21.76 13.45
C ARG A 24 18.02 21.07 14.20
N SER A 25 17.41 21.81 15.11
CA SER A 25 16.04 21.60 15.52
C SER A 25 15.22 21.58 14.24
N PHE A 26 14.99 20.38 13.71
CA PHE A 26 13.83 20.17 12.86
C PHE A 26 12.66 20.51 13.76
N ALA A 27 12.18 21.73 13.60
CA ALA A 27 11.04 22.25 14.31
C ALA A 27 9.95 21.18 14.23
N ALA A 28 9.45 20.80 15.41
CA ALA A 28 8.24 20.04 15.54
C ALA A 28 7.21 20.63 14.58
N ALA A 29 6.82 19.88 13.55
CA ALA A 29 5.69 20.21 12.70
C ALA A 29 4.41 19.99 13.52
N ALA A 30 4.19 20.92 14.45
CA ALA A 30 2.93 21.14 15.11
C ALA A 30 2.44 22.50 14.62
N ALA A 31 1.89 22.51 13.41
CA ALA A 31 1.07 23.58 12.87
C ALA A 31 0.14 23.00 11.81
N ASP A 32 -1.03 23.60 11.72
CA ASP A 32 -2.19 23.31 10.89
C ASP A 32 -1.89 23.54 9.39
N ASP A 33 -0.86 22.88 8.84
CA ASP A 33 -0.28 23.14 7.52
C ASP A 33 -1.07 22.44 6.40
N LYS A 34 -2.29 22.92 6.18
CA LYS A 34 -3.08 22.56 5.00
C LYS A 34 -2.46 23.18 3.75
N ILE A 35 -2.13 22.34 2.78
CA ILE A 35 -1.66 22.70 1.45
C ILE A 35 -2.79 22.44 0.47
N THR A 36 -3.12 23.42 -0.35
CA THR A 36 -4.06 23.27 -1.45
C THR A 36 -3.31 22.96 -2.74
N ILE A 37 -3.73 21.90 -3.43
CA ILE A 37 -3.15 21.46 -4.71
C ILE A 37 -4.25 21.39 -5.76
N GLU A 38 -3.96 21.90 -6.96
CA GLU A 38 -4.80 21.70 -8.12
C GLU A 38 -4.34 20.44 -8.88
N VAL A 39 -5.26 19.50 -9.10
CA VAL A 39 -5.04 18.27 -9.86
C VAL A 39 -5.65 18.38 -11.26
N MET A 40 -5.30 17.43 -12.12
CA MET A 40 -5.85 17.35 -13.47
C MET A 40 -7.39 17.23 -13.42
N PRO A 41 -8.12 17.99 -14.25
CA PRO A 41 -9.58 17.94 -14.26
C PRO A 41 -10.07 16.55 -14.70
N TYR A 42 -11.13 16.08 -14.05
CA TYR A 42 -11.74 14.79 -14.35
C TYR A 42 -12.71 14.89 -15.53
N LYS A 43 -12.62 13.95 -16.47
CA LYS A 43 -13.67 13.75 -17.48
C LYS A 43 -14.80 12.90 -16.88
N ALA A 44 -15.91 13.56 -16.55
CA ALA A 44 -17.08 12.88 -15.96
C ALA A 44 -17.94 12.14 -17.00
N HIS A 45 -18.66 11.12 -16.55
CA HIS A 45 -19.70 10.42 -17.31
C HIS A 45 -20.95 10.25 -16.44
N ARG A 46 -22.06 10.88 -16.81
CA ARG A 46 -23.37 10.85 -16.09
C ARG A 46 -23.33 11.36 -14.64
N ILE A 47 -22.29 12.09 -14.25
CA ILE A 47 -22.16 12.75 -12.96
C ILE A 47 -21.54 14.13 -13.16
N GLU A 48 -21.66 15.00 -12.16
CA GLU A 48 -20.87 16.23 -12.09
C GLU A 48 -19.41 15.87 -11.75
N PRO A 49 -18.41 16.51 -12.39
CA PRO A 49 -17.02 16.23 -12.08
C PRO A 49 -16.70 16.64 -10.63
N PRO A 50 -15.92 15.84 -9.88
CA PRO A 50 -15.46 16.25 -8.57
C PRO A 50 -14.53 17.46 -8.66
N SER A 51 -14.35 18.15 -7.53
CA SER A 51 -13.40 19.26 -7.40
C SER A 51 -12.01 18.82 -7.87
N ASN A 52 -11.36 19.65 -8.68
CA ASN A 52 -9.96 19.49 -9.05
C ASN A 52 -9.02 20.18 -8.06
N VAL A 53 -9.54 20.75 -6.97
CA VAL A 53 -8.78 21.34 -5.89
C VAL A 53 -8.89 20.44 -4.67
N VAL A 54 -7.74 20.01 -4.14
CA VAL A 54 -7.64 19.11 -2.98
C VAL A 54 -6.82 19.77 -1.87
N GLU A 55 -7.23 19.54 -0.62
CA GLU A 55 -6.44 19.90 0.56
C GLU A 55 -5.64 18.68 1.02
N THR A 56 -4.37 18.87 1.37
CA THR A 56 -3.48 17.85 1.92
C THR A 56 -2.51 18.48 2.93
N SER A 57 -1.54 17.72 3.44
CA SER A 57 -0.49 18.22 4.33
C SER A 57 0.87 17.67 3.92
N ILE A 58 1.95 18.31 4.39
CA ILE A 58 3.32 17.81 4.16
C ILE A 58 3.47 16.39 4.70
N ALA A 59 2.89 16.10 5.87
CA ALA A 59 2.95 14.78 6.49
C ALA A 59 2.28 13.70 5.63
N GLU A 60 1.09 14.01 5.10
CA GLU A 60 0.35 13.11 4.21
C GLU A 60 1.12 12.85 2.90
N LEU A 61 1.59 13.90 2.24
CA LEU A 61 2.39 13.81 1.01
C LEU A 61 3.69 13.02 1.22
N THR A 62 4.36 13.24 2.35
CA THR A 62 5.58 12.49 2.70
C THR A 62 5.27 11.01 2.86
N SER A 63 4.18 10.68 3.55
CA SER A 63 3.76 9.30 3.77
C SER A 63 3.35 8.61 2.45
N MET A 64 2.64 9.30 1.56
CA MET A 64 2.35 8.81 0.21
C MET A 64 3.62 8.54 -0.60
N TYR A 65 4.60 9.45 -0.53
CA TYR A 65 5.89 9.29 -1.19
C TYR A 65 6.65 8.06 -0.67
N GLU A 66 6.74 7.89 0.65
CA GLU A 66 7.41 6.74 1.27
C GLU A 66 6.77 5.42 0.85
N LEU A 67 5.44 5.37 0.81
CA LEU A 67 4.70 4.19 0.37
C LEU A 67 4.97 3.87 -1.10
N MET A 68 4.84 4.85 -2.01
CA MET A 68 5.14 4.67 -3.44
C MET A 68 6.60 4.29 -3.68
N TYR A 69 7.54 4.91 -2.96
CA TYR A 69 8.95 4.60 -3.07
C TYR A 69 9.22 3.16 -2.63
N THR A 70 8.62 2.72 -1.52
CA THR A 70 8.75 1.34 -1.02
C THR A 70 8.23 0.33 -2.04
N MET A 71 7.05 0.57 -2.63
CA MET A 71 6.50 -0.23 -3.72
C MET A 71 7.48 -0.36 -4.89
N ARG A 72 7.97 0.78 -5.40
CA ARG A 72 8.93 0.81 -6.53
C ARG A 72 10.19 0.00 -6.22
N ARG A 73 10.78 0.18 -5.03
CA ARG A 73 12.02 -0.52 -4.65
C ARG A 73 11.79 -2.01 -4.46
N MET A 74 10.64 -2.42 -3.92
CA MET A 74 10.25 -3.82 -3.79
C MET A 74 10.14 -4.48 -5.17
N GLU A 75 9.47 -3.86 -6.13
CA GLU A 75 9.31 -4.41 -7.48
C GLU A 75 10.64 -4.51 -8.23
N ILE A 76 11.52 -3.49 -8.12
CA ILE A 76 12.88 -3.56 -8.67
C ILE A 76 13.66 -4.74 -8.06
N ALA A 77 13.52 -4.96 -6.74
CA ALA A 77 14.16 -6.10 -6.08
C ALA A 77 13.56 -7.43 -6.57
N ALA A 78 12.25 -7.51 -6.77
CA ALA A 78 11.59 -8.69 -7.35
C ALA A 78 12.11 -9.00 -8.76
N ASP A 79 12.28 -7.99 -9.63
CA ASP A 79 12.89 -8.15 -10.95
C ASP A 79 14.32 -8.73 -10.87
N MET A 80 15.15 -8.20 -9.97
CA MET A 80 16.51 -8.70 -9.75
C MET A 80 16.51 -10.17 -9.30
N MET A 81 15.62 -10.55 -8.37
CA MET A 81 15.50 -11.91 -7.87
C MET A 81 14.94 -12.88 -8.92
N TYR A 82 14.04 -12.40 -9.79
CA TYR A 82 13.53 -13.16 -10.92
C TYR A 82 14.62 -13.46 -11.95
N LYS A 83 15.43 -12.44 -12.30
CA LYS A 83 16.61 -12.60 -13.18
C LYS A 83 17.64 -13.55 -12.60
N ALA A 84 17.84 -13.51 -11.27
CA ALA A 84 18.68 -14.44 -10.52
C ALA A 84 18.08 -15.86 -10.37
N LYS A 85 16.90 -16.13 -10.96
CA LYS A 85 16.19 -17.43 -10.90
C LYS A 85 15.76 -17.86 -9.50
N LEU A 86 15.70 -16.92 -8.55
CA LEU A 86 15.20 -17.16 -7.20
C LEU A 86 13.66 -17.10 -7.14
N ILE A 87 13.06 -16.28 -8.00
CA ILE A 87 11.61 -16.28 -8.28
C ILE A 87 11.39 -17.07 -9.57
N ARG A 88 10.35 -17.89 -9.61
CA ARG A 88 10.00 -18.76 -10.75
C ARG A 88 8.54 -18.58 -11.15
N GLY A 89 8.19 -19.03 -12.34
CA GLY A 89 6.81 -18.96 -12.84
C GLY A 89 6.46 -17.53 -13.25
N PHE A 90 5.30 -17.05 -12.83
CA PHE A 90 4.84 -15.70 -13.14
C PHE A 90 5.41 -14.67 -12.16
N CYS A 91 5.65 -13.44 -12.66
CA CYS A 91 6.05 -12.28 -11.86
C CYS A 91 5.58 -11.01 -12.57
N HIS A 92 4.50 -10.41 -12.10
CA HIS A 92 3.90 -9.22 -12.74
C HIS A 92 4.18 -7.97 -11.90
N LEU A 93 5.14 -7.16 -12.32
CA LEU A 93 5.63 -6.02 -11.53
C LEU A 93 4.72 -4.79 -11.62
N TYR A 94 4.38 -4.16 -10.50
CA TYR A 94 3.50 -2.98 -10.43
C TYR A 94 4.23 -1.63 -10.59
N ASP A 95 5.53 -1.64 -10.89
CA ASP A 95 6.31 -0.41 -10.97
C ASP A 95 5.82 0.52 -12.10
N GLY A 96 5.59 1.79 -11.76
CA GLY A 96 4.96 2.79 -12.61
C GLY A 96 3.47 3.02 -12.36
N GLN A 97 2.82 2.19 -11.55
CA GLN A 97 1.39 2.33 -11.18
C GLN A 97 1.18 2.67 -9.70
N GLU A 98 2.24 3.02 -8.95
CA GLU A 98 2.20 3.15 -7.48
C GLU A 98 1.20 4.19 -6.98
N ALA A 99 1.00 5.26 -7.76
CA ALA A 99 0.04 6.31 -7.45
C ALA A 99 -1.41 5.80 -7.40
N VAL A 100 -1.76 4.74 -8.15
CA VAL A 100 -3.12 4.19 -8.20
C VAL A 100 -3.47 3.55 -6.86
N MET A 101 -2.66 2.59 -6.39
CA MET A 101 -2.95 1.94 -5.11
C MET A 101 -2.77 2.89 -3.92
N THR A 102 -1.78 3.79 -3.98
CA THR A 102 -1.58 4.81 -2.94
C THR A 102 -2.81 5.72 -2.84
N GLY A 103 -3.30 6.25 -3.97
CA GLY A 103 -4.49 7.09 -3.98
C GLY A 103 -5.74 6.35 -3.48
N ILE A 104 -5.90 5.08 -3.85
CA ILE A 104 -6.98 4.23 -3.32
C ILE A 104 -6.87 4.10 -1.81
N GLU A 105 -5.69 3.76 -1.27
CA GLU A 105 -5.52 3.48 0.16
C GLU A 105 -5.79 4.70 1.05
N TYR A 106 -5.44 5.90 0.59
CA TYR A 106 -5.73 7.15 1.31
C TYR A 106 -7.20 7.59 1.21
N ALA A 107 -7.97 7.02 0.27
CA ALA A 107 -9.38 7.32 0.10
C ALA A 107 -10.32 6.33 0.83
N ILE A 108 -9.78 5.26 1.43
CA ILE A 108 -10.57 4.17 2.02
C ILE A 108 -10.11 3.79 3.42
N THR A 109 -10.85 2.88 4.04
CA THR A 109 -10.53 2.28 5.34
C THR A 109 -10.05 0.82 5.18
N ARG A 110 -9.52 0.25 6.26
CA ARG A 110 -9.13 -1.18 6.31
C ARG A 110 -10.32 -2.14 6.26
N ASP A 111 -11.53 -1.65 6.52
CA ASP A 111 -12.77 -2.41 6.48
C ASP A 111 -13.42 -2.44 5.08
N ASP A 112 -12.94 -1.62 4.15
CA ASP A 112 -13.34 -1.63 2.75
C ASP A 112 -12.66 -2.77 2.00
N ALA A 113 -13.43 -3.49 1.19
CA ALA A 113 -12.93 -4.65 0.48
C ALA A 113 -12.17 -4.24 -0.78
N VAL A 114 -11.01 -4.85 -1.02
CA VAL A 114 -10.22 -4.62 -2.24
C VAL A 114 -9.92 -5.96 -2.92
N ILE A 115 -10.17 -6.04 -4.22
CA ILE A 115 -9.85 -7.21 -5.05
C ILE A 115 -9.26 -6.77 -6.39
N THR A 116 -8.27 -7.52 -6.89
CA THR A 116 -7.56 -7.19 -8.13
C THR A 116 -7.19 -8.43 -8.95
N SER A 117 -6.56 -8.24 -10.10
CA SER A 117 -5.94 -9.29 -10.91
C SER A 117 -4.55 -9.66 -10.37
N TYR A 118 -3.85 -10.57 -11.02
CA TYR A 118 -2.50 -11.08 -10.71
C TYR A 118 -1.33 -10.08 -10.61
N ARG A 119 -1.57 -8.76 -10.65
CA ARG A 119 -0.54 -7.71 -10.46
C ARG A 119 -0.78 -7.04 -9.12
N ASP A 120 -0.55 -7.79 -8.05
CA ASP A 120 -1.12 -7.54 -6.72
C ASP A 120 -0.09 -7.35 -5.60
N HIS A 121 1.21 -7.38 -5.89
CA HIS A 121 2.28 -7.27 -4.88
C HIS A 121 2.13 -5.98 -4.05
N CYS A 122 1.96 -4.86 -4.74
CA CYS A 122 1.82 -3.53 -4.15
C CYS A 122 0.48 -3.34 -3.43
N GLN A 123 -0.56 -4.04 -3.87
CA GLN A 123 -1.87 -4.07 -3.22
C GLN A 123 -1.78 -4.83 -1.90
N HIS A 124 -1.11 -6.00 -1.86
CA HIS A 124 -0.86 -6.71 -0.61
C HIS A 124 -0.08 -5.84 0.39
N LEU A 125 1.01 -5.22 -0.07
CA LEU A 125 1.82 -4.29 0.75
C LEU A 125 0.97 -3.13 1.26
N SER A 126 0.23 -2.45 0.38
CA SER A 126 -0.60 -1.30 0.75
C SER A 126 -1.72 -1.70 1.69
N ARG A 127 -2.29 -2.90 1.53
CA ARG A 127 -3.29 -3.52 2.39
C ARG A 127 -2.73 -4.09 3.70
N GLY A 128 -1.61 -3.56 4.18
CA GLY A 128 -1.07 -3.86 5.50
C GLY A 128 -0.19 -5.11 5.55
N GLY A 129 0.13 -5.70 4.40
CA GLY A 129 1.20 -6.68 4.30
C GLY A 129 2.59 -6.04 4.44
N THR A 130 3.63 -6.87 4.44
CA THR A 130 5.01 -6.41 4.52
C THR A 130 5.82 -6.77 3.28
N VAL A 131 6.89 -6.00 3.00
CA VAL A 131 7.85 -6.34 1.93
C VAL A 131 8.43 -7.75 2.14
N LYS A 132 8.65 -8.15 3.40
CA LYS A 132 9.13 -9.49 3.73
C LYS A 132 8.15 -10.57 3.25
N GLU A 133 6.86 -10.42 3.55
CA GLU A 133 5.83 -11.37 3.12
C GLU A 133 5.74 -11.47 1.61
N VAL A 134 5.76 -10.34 0.90
CA VAL A 134 5.72 -10.32 -0.57
C VAL A 134 6.94 -11.05 -1.14
N MET A 135 8.15 -10.67 -0.73
CA MET A 135 9.38 -11.27 -1.25
C MET A 135 9.50 -12.75 -0.90
N ALA A 136 9.09 -13.14 0.32
CA ALA A 136 9.05 -14.53 0.75
C ALA A 136 8.06 -15.35 -0.09
N GLU A 137 6.88 -14.81 -0.40
CA GLU A 137 5.88 -15.48 -1.23
C GLU A 137 6.38 -15.67 -2.67
N LEU A 138 6.98 -14.63 -3.26
CA LEU A 138 7.57 -14.70 -4.59
C LEU A 138 8.68 -15.77 -4.69
N MET A 139 9.44 -15.95 -3.62
CA MET A 139 10.50 -16.96 -3.53
C MET A 139 10.02 -18.33 -3.02
N GLY A 140 8.71 -18.52 -2.85
CA GLY A 140 8.09 -19.77 -2.40
C GLY A 140 8.51 -20.19 -0.99
N LYS A 141 8.58 -19.25 -0.05
CA LYS A 141 8.98 -19.48 1.34
C LYS A 141 7.78 -19.46 2.29
N VAL A 142 7.89 -20.19 3.40
CA VAL A 142 6.83 -20.33 4.41
C VAL A 142 6.40 -19.01 5.07
N ASP A 143 7.32 -18.03 5.11
CA ASP A 143 7.07 -16.69 5.62
C ASP A 143 6.29 -15.79 4.63
N GLY A 144 5.90 -16.32 3.47
CA GLY A 144 5.14 -15.61 2.46
C GLY A 144 3.69 -15.35 2.88
N ALA A 145 3.06 -14.36 2.24
CA ALA A 145 1.66 -13.97 2.46
C ALA A 145 0.67 -15.16 2.43
N SER A 146 0.95 -16.15 1.58
CA SER A 146 0.18 -17.38 1.39
C SER A 146 1.03 -18.62 1.71
N LYS A 147 2.05 -18.48 2.57
CA LYS A 147 3.00 -19.53 2.98
C LYS A 147 3.79 -20.16 1.83
N GLY A 148 4.00 -19.42 0.75
CA GLY A 148 4.75 -19.86 -0.44
C GLY A 148 3.94 -20.76 -1.38
N LEU A 149 2.62 -20.87 -1.18
CA LEU A 149 1.72 -21.69 -2.00
C LEU A 149 1.06 -20.90 -3.13
N GLY A 150 0.97 -19.58 -3.00
CA GLY A 150 0.30 -18.72 -3.97
C GLY A 150 1.24 -18.20 -5.06
N GLY A 151 2.48 -17.86 -4.68
CA GLY A 151 3.43 -17.18 -5.55
C GLY A 151 2.97 -15.78 -5.94
N SER A 152 3.46 -15.28 -7.08
CA SER A 152 3.24 -13.88 -7.51
C SER A 152 1.78 -13.48 -7.66
N MET A 153 0.89 -14.39 -8.06
CA MET A 153 -0.46 -14.01 -8.47
C MET A 153 -1.51 -14.09 -7.36
N HIS A 154 -1.15 -14.61 -6.17
CA HIS A 154 -2.12 -15.08 -5.17
C HIS A 154 -1.69 -14.70 -3.75
N MET A 155 -1.68 -13.39 -3.45
CA MET A 155 -1.46 -12.86 -2.10
C MET A 155 -2.79 -12.38 -1.52
N TYR A 156 -3.06 -12.64 -0.24
CA TYR A 156 -4.31 -12.28 0.42
C TYR A 156 -4.05 -11.67 1.78
N ASN A 157 -4.91 -10.75 2.23
CA ASN A 157 -4.87 -10.23 3.59
C ASN A 157 -6.30 -10.08 4.13
N LYS A 158 -6.74 -11.09 4.89
CA LYS A 158 -8.10 -11.12 5.44
C LYS A 158 -8.35 -9.98 6.44
N GLN A 159 -7.35 -9.65 7.24
CA GLN A 159 -7.45 -8.65 8.30
C GLN A 159 -7.71 -7.25 7.75
N ALA A 160 -7.19 -6.96 6.55
CA ALA A 160 -7.39 -5.72 5.83
C ALA A 160 -8.30 -5.89 4.61
N GLU A 161 -9.20 -6.87 4.63
CA GLU A 161 -10.23 -7.06 3.59
C GLU A 161 -9.66 -7.06 2.14
N PHE A 162 -8.46 -7.63 1.97
CA PHE A 162 -7.81 -7.79 0.69
C PHE A 162 -8.00 -9.22 0.18
N TYR A 163 -8.81 -9.32 -0.88
CA TYR A 163 -9.25 -10.59 -1.49
C TYR A 163 -8.36 -11.01 -2.66
N GLY A 164 -7.18 -10.39 -2.73
CA GLY A 164 -6.01 -10.88 -3.44
C GLY A 164 -5.97 -10.71 -4.94
N GLY A 165 -4.89 -11.27 -5.50
CA GLY A 165 -4.65 -11.40 -6.92
C GLY A 165 -5.36 -12.62 -7.52
N ASN A 166 -5.95 -12.38 -8.70
CA ASN A 166 -6.68 -13.38 -9.44
C ASN A 166 -6.00 -13.62 -10.79
N GLY A 167 -5.67 -14.89 -11.07
CA GLY A 167 -4.97 -15.30 -12.29
C GLY A 167 -5.84 -15.35 -13.55
N ILE A 168 -7.17 -15.44 -13.39
CA ILE A 168 -8.12 -15.52 -14.50
C ILE A 168 -8.62 -14.11 -14.84
N VAL A 169 -8.30 -13.65 -16.05
CA VAL A 169 -8.62 -12.29 -16.51
C VAL A 169 -10.13 -12.04 -16.45
N GLY A 170 -10.53 -11.08 -15.62
CA GLY A 170 -11.91 -10.64 -15.45
C GLY A 170 -12.70 -11.40 -14.38
N ALA A 171 -12.20 -12.53 -13.87
CA ALA A 171 -12.90 -13.34 -12.87
C ALA A 171 -13.06 -12.61 -11.52
N GLN A 172 -12.16 -11.70 -11.20
CA GLN A 172 -12.23 -10.89 -9.99
C GLN A 172 -13.40 -9.89 -10.01
N ILE A 173 -13.94 -9.57 -11.19
CA ILE A 173 -14.96 -8.54 -11.34
C ILE A 173 -16.28 -8.96 -10.68
N PRO A 174 -16.91 -10.10 -11.05
CA PRO A 174 -18.11 -10.58 -10.37
C PRO A 174 -17.86 -10.92 -8.89
N LEU A 175 -16.65 -11.38 -8.53
CA LEU A 175 -16.27 -11.59 -7.13
C LEU A 175 -16.33 -10.29 -6.33
N GLY A 176 -15.78 -9.20 -6.88
CA GLY A 176 -15.84 -7.87 -6.29
C GLY A 176 -17.26 -7.33 -6.13
N THR A 177 -18.13 -7.54 -7.12
CA THR A 177 -19.57 -7.25 -6.99
C THR A 177 -20.20 -8.03 -5.84
N GLY A 178 -19.86 -9.32 -5.67
CA GLY A 178 -20.30 -10.14 -4.55
C GLY A 178 -19.81 -9.61 -3.19
N LEU A 179 -18.58 -9.11 -3.10
CA LEU A 179 -18.03 -8.49 -1.89
C LEU A 179 -18.79 -7.21 -1.53
N ALA A 180 -19.05 -6.34 -2.50
CA ALA A 180 -19.86 -5.13 -2.30
C ALA A 180 -21.29 -5.48 -1.86
N PHE A 181 -21.91 -6.48 -2.50
CA PHE A 181 -23.21 -7.00 -2.10
C PHE A 181 -23.20 -7.52 -0.66
N ALA A 182 -22.17 -8.26 -0.24
CA ALA A 182 -22.05 -8.76 1.12
C ALA A 182 -22.00 -7.62 2.15
N LYS A 183 -21.31 -6.51 1.87
CA LYS A 183 -21.31 -5.32 2.75
C LYS A 183 -22.72 -4.73 2.87
N LYS A 184 -23.43 -4.56 1.75
CA LYS A 184 -24.82 -4.10 1.73
C LYS A 184 -25.76 -5.04 2.49
N TYR A 185 -25.64 -6.34 2.27
CA TYR A 185 -26.45 -7.37 2.91
C TYR A 185 -26.26 -7.40 4.44
N GLN A 186 -25.04 -7.13 4.90
CA GLN A 186 -24.70 -7.01 6.33
C GLN A 186 -25.07 -5.65 6.94
N GLY A 187 -25.64 -4.72 6.17
CA GLY A 187 -25.94 -3.36 6.64
C GLY A 187 -24.70 -2.51 6.94
N LYS A 188 -23.53 -2.87 6.39
CA LYS A 188 -22.29 -2.11 6.54
C LYS A 188 -22.24 -0.97 5.53
N ARG A 189 -21.66 0.16 5.93
CA ARG A 189 -21.46 1.33 5.06
C ARG A 189 -20.15 1.29 4.26
N ASN A 190 -19.39 0.19 4.39
CA ASN A 190 -18.15 -0.04 3.67
C ASN A 190 -18.40 -0.37 2.20
N ILE A 191 -17.39 -0.12 1.37
CA ILE A 191 -17.42 -0.33 -0.07
C ILE A 191 -16.61 -1.55 -0.50
N GLY A 192 -16.80 -1.96 -1.76
CA GLY A 192 -15.94 -2.93 -2.44
C GLY A 192 -15.27 -2.29 -3.66
N ILE A 193 -13.95 -2.25 -3.67
CA ILE A 193 -13.14 -1.79 -4.80
C ILE A 193 -12.71 -2.99 -5.62
N THR A 194 -13.12 -2.96 -6.88
CA THR A 194 -12.89 -4.04 -7.83
C THR A 194 -12.00 -3.54 -8.96
N MET A 195 -10.72 -3.94 -8.93
CA MET A 195 -9.73 -3.48 -9.90
C MET A 195 -9.64 -4.44 -11.08
N TYR A 196 -9.56 -3.90 -12.30
CA TYR A 196 -9.33 -4.66 -13.52
C TYR A 196 -8.51 -3.84 -14.52
N GLY A 197 -7.70 -4.53 -15.33
CA GLY A 197 -6.91 -3.90 -16.39
C GLY A 197 -7.73 -3.61 -17.64
N ASP A 198 -7.20 -2.79 -18.53
CA ASP A 198 -7.77 -2.45 -19.83
C ASP A 198 -8.08 -3.70 -20.68
N GLY A 199 -7.20 -4.71 -20.70
CA GLY A 199 -7.47 -5.98 -21.37
C GLY A 199 -8.65 -6.75 -20.78
N ALA A 200 -8.84 -6.68 -19.45
CA ALA A 200 -9.98 -7.29 -18.77
C ALA A 200 -11.29 -6.52 -19.01
N ALA A 201 -11.21 -5.27 -19.48
CA ALA A 201 -12.39 -4.45 -19.77
C ALA A 201 -13.28 -5.06 -20.86
N ASN A 202 -12.78 -5.96 -21.70
CA ASN A 202 -13.56 -6.60 -22.77
C ASN A 202 -14.16 -7.96 -22.37
N GLN A 203 -14.04 -8.37 -21.10
CA GLN A 203 -14.61 -9.62 -20.60
C GLN A 203 -16.14 -9.53 -20.44
N GLY A 204 -16.86 -10.54 -20.94
CA GLY A 204 -18.33 -10.59 -20.88
C GLY A 204 -18.89 -10.47 -19.46
N GLN A 205 -18.31 -11.22 -18.52
CA GLN A 205 -18.68 -11.22 -17.10
C GLN A 205 -18.60 -9.83 -16.44
N LYS A 206 -17.80 -8.89 -16.97
CA LYS A 206 -17.80 -7.51 -16.48
C LYS A 206 -19.14 -6.84 -16.74
N TYR A 207 -19.71 -7.01 -17.93
CA TYR A 207 -20.98 -6.37 -18.29
C TYR A 207 -22.15 -6.97 -17.52
N GLU A 208 -22.10 -8.27 -17.25
CA GLU A 208 -23.04 -8.94 -16.34
C GLU A 208 -22.94 -8.38 -14.92
N ALA A 209 -21.72 -8.27 -14.38
CA ALA A 209 -21.46 -7.73 -13.05
C ALA A 209 -21.91 -6.26 -12.91
N LEU A 210 -21.66 -5.43 -13.93
CA LEU A 210 -22.09 -4.02 -13.96
C LEU A 210 -23.61 -3.87 -14.04
N ASN A 211 -24.32 -4.81 -14.67
CA ASN A 211 -25.77 -4.78 -14.72
C ASN A 211 -26.42 -5.15 -13.36
N MET A 212 -25.75 -5.99 -12.56
CA MET A 212 -26.24 -6.43 -11.25
C MET A 212 -25.87 -5.49 -10.09
N ALA A 213 -24.77 -4.75 -10.21
CA ALA A 213 -24.26 -3.83 -9.18
C ALA A 213 -25.16 -2.60 -8.98
#